data_AF-A0A4V6KNI3-F1
#
_entry.id   AF-A0A4V6KNI3-F1
#
_cell.length_a   1.000
_cell.length_b   1.000
_cell.length_c   1.000
_cell.angle_alpha   90.00
_cell.angle_beta   90.00
_cell.angle_gamma   90.00
#
_symmetry.space_group_name_H-M   'P 1'
#
loop_
_entity.id
_entity.type
_entity.pdbx_description
1 polymer ?
#
loop_
_entity_poly.entity_id
_entity_poly.type
_entity_poly.pdbx_seq_one_letter_code
_entity_poly.pdbx_strand_id
1 'polypeptide(L)'
;MIKHQVAAQPLPDSDESYQLKVTPQGATLTANTRFGALRGMETLLQLVQTDGENTFMPLVNITDVPRFPWRGVLLDSARHFLPVEDILRQLDGMAAAKLNVFHWHLTDDQGWRFASEHYPKLQQLASDGHFYTREQMQQVVAYATARGIRVVPEIDLPGHASTIAVAYPELLSAPGPYQMERHWGVHKPTLDPSNDKVYQFVDSIIGELVAIFPDPLLAYRRG
;
A
#
# COMPACT_ATOMS: atom_id res chain seq x y z
N MET A 1 24.29 15.50 -3.40
CA MET A 1 24.78 14.45 -4.33
C MET A 1 24.21 13.10 -3.89
N ILE A 2 23.79 12.24 -4.83
CA ILE A 2 23.37 10.84 -4.57
C ILE A 2 24.55 9.95 -4.94
N LYS A 3 24.96 9.06 -4.04
CA LYS A 3 26.21 8.29 -4.19
C LYS A 3 26.01 6.93 -4.86
N HIS A 4 24.84 6.33 -4.74
CA HIS A 4 24.58 4.97 -5.20
C HIS A 4 23.29 4.86 -6.02
N GLN A 5 23.35 4.07 -7.09
CA GLN A 5 22.16 3.59 -7.79
C GLN A 5 21.50 2.49 -6.93
N VAL A 6 20.18 2.55 -6.81
CA VAL A 6 19.36 1.63 -6.02
C VAL A 6 18.15 1.17 -6.83
N ALA A 7 17.49 0.10 -6.37
CA ALA A 7 16.20 -0.33 -6.91
C ALA A 7 15.13 0.78 -6.82
N ALA A 8 14.04 0.61 -7.55
CA ALA A 8 12.98 1.61 -7.62
C ALA A 8 12.28 1.84 -6.25
N GLN A 9 12.03 0.74 -5.52
CA GLN A 9 11.41 0.76 -4.19
C GLN A 9 12.46 0.50 -3.10
N PRO A 10 12.31 1.10 -1.90
CA PRO A 10 13.18 0.79 -0.79
C PRO A 10 12.88 -0.62 -0.28
N LEU A 11 13.90 -1.31 0.22
CA LEU A 11 13.80 -2.54 1.00
C LEU A 11 14.07 -2.23 2.48
N PRO A 12 13.79 -3.16 3.42
CA PRO A 12 14.05 -2.93 4.84
C PRO A 12 15.51 -2.58 5.20
N ASP A 13 16.47 -2.91 4.37
CA ASP A 13 17.89 -2.59 4.54
C ASP A 13 18.36 -1.37 3.72
N SER A 14 17.45 -0.71 3.00
CA SER A 14 17.78 0.47 2.21
C SER A 14 18.20 1.64 3.07
N ASP A 15 19.32 2.26 2.71
CA ASP A 15 19.83 3.45 3.39
C ASP A 15 18.96 4.68 3.07
N GLU A 16 18.23 5.16 4.08
CA GLU A 16 17.40 6.37 4.03
C GLU A 16 18.04 7.55 4.79
N SER A 17 19.32 7.48 5.13
CA SER A 17 20.04 8.56 5.84
C SER A 17 20.32 9.77 4.94
N TYR A 18 20.37 10.95 5.55
CA TYR A 18 20.73 12.18 4.86
C TYR A 18 21.38 13.21 5.79
N GLN A 19 22.07 14.16 5.17
CA GLN A 19 22.58 15.38 5.79
C GLN A 19 22.06 16.60 5.04
N LEU A 20 21.43 17.52 5.76
CA LEU A 20 20.93 18.79 5.23
C LEU A 20 21.61 19.95 5.92
N LYS A 21 22.30 20.80 5.14
CA LYS A 21 22.95 22.01 5.63
C LYS A 21 22.36 23.23 4.95
N VAL A 22 21.84 24.17 5.73
CA VAL A 22 21.34 25.48 5.27
C VAL A 22 22.30 26.56 5.76
N THR A 23 22.85 27.33 4.81
CA THR A 23 23.84 28.39 5.03
C THR A 23 23.37 29.69 4.38
N PRO A 24 24.00 30.84 4.69
CA PRO A 24 23.69 32.09 3.98
C PRO A 24 23.90 32.01 2.46
N GLN A 25 24.74 31.08 1.98
CA GLN A 25 25.02 30.88 0.56
C GLN A 25 24.06 29.89 -0.13
N GLY A 26 23.18 29.24 0.63
CA GLY A 26 22.20 28.28 0.13
C GLY A 26 22.12 26.99 0.95
N ALA A 27 21.29 26.05 0.47
CA ALA A 27 21.06 24.75 1.06
C ALA A 27 21.78 23.63 0.29
N THR A 28 22.36 22.68 1.01
CA THR A 28 22.98 21.47 0.45
C THR A 28 22.41 20.23 1.11
N LEU A 29 21.82 19.35 0.30
CA LEU A 29 21.33 18.03 0.71
C LEU A 29 22.25 16.93 0.15
N THR A 30 22.76 16.09 1.05
CA THR A 30 23.59 14.93 0.71
C THR A 30 22.97 13.66 1.28
N ALA A 31 22.88 12.62 0.45
CA ALA A 31 22.35 11.32 0.84
C ALA A 31 23.09 10.23 0.08
N ASN A 32 23.17 9.03 0.65
CA ASN A 32 23.81 7.90 -0.02
C ASN A 32 22.93 7.35 -1.15
N THR A 33 21.60 7.40 -0.99
CA THR A 33 20.61 6.92 -1.96
C THR A 33 19.58 8.01 -2.29
N ARG A 34 18.75 7.75 -3.32
CA ARG A 34 17.59 8.61 -3.60
C ARG A 34 16.58 8.63 -2.45
N PHE A 35 16.47 7.58 -1.64
CA PHE A 35 15.48 7.51 -0.56
C PHE A 35 15.82 8.49 0.56
N GLY A 36 17.09 8.55 0.98
CA GLY A 36 17.55 9.59 1.91
C GLY A 36 17.37 11.00 1.35
N ALA A 37 17.60 11.19 0.05
CA ALA A 37 17.35 12.48 -0.60
C ALA A 37 15.86 12.88 -0.57
N LEU A 38 14.94 11.93 -0.79
CA LEU A 38 13.50 12.19 -0.63
C LEU A 38 13.16 12.60 0.80
N ARG A 39 13.68 11.89 1.82
CA ARG A 39 13.43 12.23 3.23
C ARG A 39 13.97 13.61 3.60
N GLY A 40 15.18 13.93 3.12
CA GLY A 40 15.78 15.24 3.34
C GLY A 40 15.07 16.37 2.62
N MET A 41 14.45 16.11 1.47
CA MET A 41 13.60 17.10 0.78
C MET A 41 12.36 17.44 1.63
N GLU A 42 11.72 16.46 2.26
CA GLU A 42 10.60 16.71 3.18
C GLU A 42 11.02 17.57 4.38
N THR A 43 12.21 17.30 4.93
CA THR A 43 12.76 18.15 6.00
C THR A 43 13.04 19.56 5.52
N LEU A 44 13.58 19.72 4.31
CA LEU A 44 13.81 21.05 3.72
C LEU A 44 12.50 21.83 3.55
N LEU A 45 11.43 21.17 3.09
CA LEU A 45 10.10 21.78 2.98
C LEU A 45 9.57 22.24 4.34
N GLN A 46 9.76 21.42 5.38
CA GLN A 46 9.33 21.73 6.76
C GLN A 46 10.15 22.86 7.42
N LEU A 47 11.31 23.23 6.87
CA LEU A 47 12.13 24.34 7.37
C LEU A 47 11.71 25.72 6.85
N VAL A 48 10.83 25.78 5.85
CA VAL A 48 10.32 27.06 5.34
C VAL A 48 9.44 27.73 6.40
N GLN A 49 9.79 28.95 6.77
CA GLN A 49 9.08 29.76 7.76
C GLN A 49 8.72 31.12 7.19
N THR A 50 7.73 31.77 7.80
CA THR A 50 7.40 33.16 7.55
C THR A 50 7.25 33.90 8.87
N ASP A 51 7.74 35.14 8.94
CA ASP A 51 7.55 36.06 10.07
C ASP A 51 6.44 37.10 9.80
N GLY A 52 5.67 36.94 8.71
CA GLY A 52 4.64 37.86 8.26
C GLY A 52 5.10 38.86 7.19
N GLU A 53 6.41 39.12 7.08
CA GLU A 53 6.99 40.03 6.07
C GLU A 53 7.92 39.29 5.10
N ASN A 54 8.66 38.31 5.62
CA ASN A 54 9.67 37.55 4.89
C ASN A 54 9.34 36.06 4.88
N THR A 55 9.84 35.37 3.86
CA THR A 55 9.90 33.90 3.80
C THR A 55 11.36 33.49 3.88
N PHE A 56 11.70 32.65 4.86
CA PHE A 56 13.10 32.26 5.12
C PHE A 56 13.21 30.81 5.56
N MET A 57 14.45 30.30 5.55
CA MET A 57 14.82 29.03 6.17
C MET A 57 15.88 29.31 7.24
N PRO A 58 15.81 28.70 8.43
CA PRO A 58 16.83 28.87 9.45
C PRO A 58 18.17 28.25 9.01
N LEU A 59 19.28 28.85 9.45
CA LEU A 59 20.62 28.29 9.24
C LEU A 59 20.80 27.07 10.15
N VAL A 60 20.88 25.88 9.57
CA VAL A 60 20.89 24.62 10.32
C VAL A 60 21.82 23.59 9.70
N ASN A 61 22.24 22.62 10.51
CA ASN A 61 22.94 21.43 10.07
C ASN A 61 22.27 20.20 10.68
N ILE A 62 21.58 19.42 9.86
CA ILE A 62 20.78 18.26 10.27
C ILE A 62 21.44 17.00 9.72
N THR A 63 21.62 16.00 10.57
CA THR A 63 21.96 14.62 10.19
C THR A 63 20.87 13.72 10.72
N ASP A 64 20.24 12.93 9.86
CA ASP A 64 19.03 12.19 10.21
C ASP A 64 18.99 10.82 9.51
N VAL A 65 18.34 9.86 10.17
CA VAL A 65 18.22 8.46 9.77
C VAL A 65 17.00 7.83 10.46
N PRO A 66 16.21 6.97 9.79
CA PRO A 66 15.12 6.30 10.47
C PRO A 66 15.63 5.30 11.51
N ARG A 67 15.03 5.30 12.70
CA ARG A 67 15.26 4.24 13.71
C ARG A 67 14.75 2.88 13.25
N PHE A 68 13.64 2.86 12.51
CA PHE A 68 13.00 1.63 12.03
C PHE A 68 12.81 1.69 10.51
N PRO A 69 13.15 0.60 9.79
CA PRO A 69 13.02 0.58 8.33
C PRO A 69 11.60 0.33 7.84
N TRP A 70 10.71 -0.20 8.70
CA TRP A 70 9.30 -0.37 8.38
C TRP A 70 8.47 0.71 9.07
N ARG A 71 7.93 1.65 8.29
CA ARG A 71 7.10 2.75 8.79
C ARG A 71 5.83 2.81 7.96
N GLY A 72 4.83 2.04 8.40
CA GLY A 72 3.68 1.69 7.58
C GLY A 72 2.35 2.30 8.00
N VAL A 73 1.44 2.40 7.03
CA VAL A 73 0.01 2.68 7.22
C VAL A 73 -0.78 1.59 6.51
N LEU A 74 -1.77 1.02 7.20
CA LEU A 74 -2.77 0.14 6.62
C LEU A 74 -3.99 0.97 6.20
N LEU A 75 -4.48 0.73 4.99
CA LEU A 75 -5.72 1.31 4.49
C LEU A 75 -6.69 0.20 4.07
N ASP A 76 -7.86 0.22 4.69
CA ASP A 76 -8.97 -0.68 4.40
C ASP A 76 -9.87 -0.05 3.34
N SER A 77 -9.79 -0.60 2.13
CA SER A 77 -10.66 -0.23 1.01
C SER A 77 -11.82 -1.21 0.81
N ALA A 78 -11.82 -2.34 1.52
CA ALA A 78 -12.82 -3.39 1.40
C ALA A 78 -14.13 -2.98 2.05
N ARG A 79 -14.05 -2.47 3.28
CA ARG A 79 -15.20 -2.09 4.11
C ARG A 79 -15.94 -0.85 3.58
N HIS A 80 -15.17 0.17 3.21
CA HIS A 80 -15.64 1.31 2.43
C HIS A 80 -14.68 1.55 1.30
N PHE A 81 -15.18 1.59 0.07
CA PHE A 81 -14.34 1.84 -1.10
C PHE A 81 -13.73 3.24 -1.04
N LEU A 82 -12.42 3.33 -1.29
CA LEU A 82 -11.72 4.60 -1.43
C LEU A 82 -11.35 4.82 -2.89
N PRO A 83 -11.78 5.93 -3.50
CA PRO A 83 -11.33 6.31 -4.85
C PRO A 83 -9.80 6.40 -4.95
N VAL A 84 -9.26 6.21 -6.16
CA VAL A 84 -7.81 6.21 -6.40
C VAL A 84 -7.20 7.54 -5.95
N GLU A 85 -7.84 8.67 -6.23
CA GLU A 85 -7.39 10.00 -5.84
C GLU A 85 -7.21 10.16 -4.33
N ASP A 86 -8.06 9.53 -3.51
CA ASP A 86 -7.94 9.55 -2.05
C ASP A 86 -6.73 8.72 -1.59
N ILE A 87 -6.46 7.59 -2.24
CA ILE A 87 -5.27 6.78 -1.98
C ILE A 87 -4.01 7.57 -2.36
N LEU A 88 -3.99 8.24 -3.51
CA LEU A 88 -2.84 9.04 -3.93
C LEU A 88 -2.57 10.19 -2.95
N ARG A 89 -3.62 10.87 -2.48
CA ARG A 89 -3.52 11.91 -1.44
C ARG A 89 -2.98 11.35 -0.12
N GLN A 90 -3.38 10.14 0.26
CA GLN A 90 -2.82 9.47 1.44
C GLN A 90 -1.33 9.17 1.28
N LEU A 91 -0.89 8.75 0.08
CA LEU A 91 0.52 8.52 -0.23
C LEU A 91 1.36 9.81 -0.16
N ASP A 92 0.80 10.97 -0.53
CA ASP A 92 1.45 12.27 -0.31
C ASP A 92 1.66 12.55 1.18
N GLY A 93 0.61 12.36 1.99
CA GLY A 93 0.70 12.52 3.45
C GLY A 93 1.73 11.58 4.08
N MET A 94 1.79 10.34 3.60
CA MET A 94 2.80 9.36 4.02
C MET A 94 4.22 9.82 3.68
N ALA A 95 4.45 10.33 2.47
CA ALA A 95 5.74 10.84 2.06
C ALA A 95 6.20 12.00 2.94
N ALA A 96 5.31 12.98 3.19
CA ALA A 96 5.57 14.13 4.07
C ALA A 96 5.92 13.71 5.52
N ALA A 97 5.27 12.64 6.01
CA ALA A 97 5.55 12.05 7.31
C ALA A 97 6.74 11.06 7.31
N LYS A 98 7.47 10.93 6.19
CA LYS A 98 8.59 9.99 5.99
C LYS A 98 8.23 8.51 6.20
N LEU A 99 6.96 8.16 6.05
CA LEU A 99 6.47 6.78 6.02
C LEU A 99 6.83 6.13 4.68
N ASN A 100 7.06 4.82 4.68
CA ASN A 100 7.62 4.11 3.52
C ASN A 100 6.94 2.77 3.18
N VAL A 101 5.89 2.38 3.91
CA VAL A 101 5.11 1.17 3.58
C VAL A 101 3.61 1.50 3.54
N PHE A 102 3.01 1.30 2.38
CA PHE A 102 1.56 1.34 2.21
C PHE A 102 1.05 -0.09 2.21
N HIS A 103 0.37 -0.48 3.29
CA HIS A 103 -0.28 -1.77 3.42
C HIS A 103 -1.73 -1.63 2.94
N TRP A 104 -2.05 -2.28 1.81
CA TRP A 104 -3.32 -2.08 1.13
C TRP A 104 -4.23 -3.29 1.31
N HIS A 105 -5.22 -3.13 2.18
CA HIS A 105 -6.23 -4.14 2.44
C HIS A 105 -7.34 -4.05 1.37
N LEU A 106 -7.30 -5.02 0.45
CA LEU A 106 -8.06 -5.01 -0.80
C LEU A 106 -9.32 -5.88 -0.77
N THR A 107 -9.43 -6.80 0.18
CA THR A 107 -10.51 -7.79 0.21
C THR A 107 -10.96 -8.05 1.63
N ASP A 108 -12.27 -8.11 1.84
CA ASP A 108 -12.86 -8.57 3.09
C ASP A 108 -14.30 -9.06 2.85
N ASP A 109 -15.06 -9.28 3.91
CA ASP A 109 -16.44 -9.77 3.86
C ASP A 109 -17.39 -8.82 3.12
N GLN A 110 -17.15 -7.51 3.23
CA GLN A 110 -18.03 -6.46 2.71
C GLN A 110 -17.70 -6.02 1.27
N GLY A 111 -16.54 -6.43 0.72
CA GLY A 111 -16.14 -5.97 -0.59
C GLY A 111 -14.86 -6.58 -1.16
N TRP A 112 -14.96 -6.99 -2.42
CA TRP A 112 -13.83 -7.38 -3.24
C TRP A 112 -13.42 -6.20 -4.13
N ARG A 113 -12.19 -5.69 -3.95
CA ARG A 113 -11.81 -4.37 -4.51
C ARG A 113 -10.86 -4.38 -5.67
N PHE A 114 -10.57 -5.50 -6.30
CA PHE A 114 -9.76 -5.48 -7.52
C PHE A 114 -10.34 -6.35 -8.63
N ALA A 115 -10.08 -5.97 -9.88
CA ALA A 115 -10.47 -6.79 -11.01
C ALA A 115 -9.57 -8.03 -11.09
N SER A 116 -10.17 -9.22 -11.05
CA SER A 116 -9.48 -10.46 -11.42
C SER A 116 -9.84 -10.84 -12.86
N GLU A 117 -8.83 -11.24 -13.63
CA GLU A 117 -9.00 -11.73 -15.01
C GLU A 117 -9.50 -13.18 -15.00
N HIS A 118 -9.00 -14.01 -14.08
CA HIS A 118 -9.36 -15.43 -13.97
C HIS A 118 -10.64 -15.65 -13.17
N TYR A 119 -10.94 -14.77 -12.19
CA TYR A 119 -12.11 -14.90 -11.32
C TYR A 119 -13.05 -13.68 -11.41
N PRO A 120 -13.63 -13.38 -12.59
CA PRO A 120 -14.34 -12.14 -12.83
C PRO A 120 -15.65 -11.98 -12.02
N LYS A 121 -16.20 -13.08 -11.49
CA LYS A 121 -17.40 -13.00 -10.64
C LYS A 121 -17.12 -12.27 -9.33
N LEU A 122 -15.86 -12.21 -8.86
CA LEU A 122 -15.51 -11.50 -7.64
C LEU A 122 -15.86 -10.02 -7.75
N GLN A 123 -15.38 -9.34 -8.79
CA GLN A 123 -15.74 -7.94 -9.02
C GLN A 123 -17.18 -7.78 -9.56
N GLN A 124 -17.71 -8.74 -10.33
CA GLN A 124 -19.06 -8.60 -10.90
C GLN A 124 -20.17 -8.73 -9.84
N LEU A 125 -19.98 -9.60 -8.84
CA LEU A 125 -21.01 -9.93 -7.85
C LEU A 125 -20.71 -9.41 -6.45
N ALA A 126 -19.43 -9.19 -6.11
CA ALA A 126 -19.00 -8.93 -4.74
C ALA A 126 -18.25 -7.60 -4.54
N SER A 127 -18.39 -6.63 -5.48
CA SER A 127 -17.78 -5.30 -5.36
C SER A 127 -18.78 -4.14 -5.28
N ASP A 128 -20.07 -4.38 -5.54
CA ASP A 128 -21.08 -3.33 -5.77
C ASP A 128 -20.71 -2.36 -6.91
N GLY A 129 -19.89 -2.79 -7.86
CA GLY A 129 -19.36 -1.94 -8.93
C GLY A 129 -18.17 -1.07 -8.51
N HIS A 130 -17.68 -1.22 -7.29
CA HIS A 130 -16.56 -0.46 -6.74
C HIS A 130 -15.31 -1.35 -6.57
N PHE A 131 -14.43 -1.30 -7.55
CA PHE A 131 -13.16 -2.03 -7.58
C PHE A 131 -12.10 -1.26 -8.38
N TYR A 132 -10.83 -1.58 -8.12
CA TYR A 132 -9.68 -1.09 -8.84
C TYR A 132 -9.39 -1.95 -10.06
N THR A 133 -9.20 -1.33 -11.22
CA THR A 133 -8.67 -2.03 -12.39
C THR A 133 -7.18 -2.32 -12.22
N ARG A 134 -6.63 -3.19 -13.08
CA ARG A 134 -5.19 -3.47 -13.13
C ARG A 134 -4.38 -2.20 -13.31
N GLU A 135 -4.80 -1.32 -14.22
CA GLU A 135 -4.14 -0.05 -14.53
C GLU A 135 -4.18 0.90 -13.34
N GLN A 136 -5.30 0.96 -12.61
CA GLN A 136 -5.42 1.78 -11.41
C GLN A 136 -4.50 1.29 -10.29
N MET A 137 -4.42 -0.02 -10.06
CA MET A 137 -3.48 -0.58 -9.09
C MET A 137 -2.02 -0.29 -9.50
N GLN A 138 -1.67 -0.46 -10.78
CA GLN A 138 -0.35 -0.11 -11.30
C GLN A 138 -0.04 1.39 -11.15
N GLN A 139 -1.03 2.26 -11.34
CA GLN A 139 -0.91 3.70 -11.10
C GLN A 139 -0.57 3.98 -9.63
N VAL A 140 -1.27 3.35 -8.68
CA VAL A 140 -0.99 3.50 -7.24
C VAL A 140 0.43 3.03 -6.91
N VAL A 141 0.85 1.86 -7.43
CA VAL A 141 2.21 1.33 -7.24
C VAL A 141 3.27 2.29 -7.78
N ALA A 142 3.08 2.81 -9.00
CA ALA A 142 4.01 3.76 -9.61
C ALA A 142 4.09 5.07 -8.81
N TYR A 143 2.94 5.58 -8.34
CA TYR A 143 2.85 6.82 -7.58
C TYR A 143 3.54 6.71 -6.21
N ALA A 144 3.33 5.59 -5.51
CA ALA A 144 4.02 5.25 -4.26
C ALA A 144 5.54 5.11 -4.47
N THR A 145 5.95 4.40 -5.53
CA THR A 145 7.36 4.18 -5.86
C THR A 145 8.11 5.49 -6.11
N ALA A 146 7.48 6.45 -6.79
CA ALA A 146 8.06 7.79 -7.01
C ALA A 146 8.45 8.48 -5.68
N ARG A 147 7.68 8.23 -4.61
CA ARG A 147 7.86 8.76 -3.24
C ARG A 147 8.70 7.87 -2.32
N GLY A 148 9.24 6.77 -2.85
CA GLY A 148 9.97 5.80 -2.04
C GLY A 148 9.06 5.12 -1.01
N ILE A 149 7.82 4.80 -1.41
CA ILE A 149 6.86 4.06 -0.61
C ILE A 149 6.64 2.71 -1.30
N ARG A 150 6.76 1.64 -0.52
CA ARG A 150 6.46 0.27 -0.92
C ARG A 150 4.95 0.05 -0.85
N VAL A 151 4.38 -0.75 -1.75
CA VAL A 151 2.97 -1.15 -1.67
C VAL A 151 2.91 -2.64 -1.40
N VAL A 152 2.37 -3.00 -0.23
CA VAL A 152 2.17 -4.39 0.21
C VAL A 152 0.68 -4.68 0.10
N PRO A 153 0.23 -5.42 -0.92
CA PRO A 153 -1.17 -5.81 -1.03
C PRO A 153 -1.51 -6.87 0.02
N GLU A 154 -2.75 -6.85 0.49
CA GLU A 154 -3.31 -7.88 1.37
C GLU A 154 -4.56 -8.49 0.74
N ILE A 155 -4.60 -9.82 0.80
CA ILE A 155 -5.82 -10.61 0.66
C ILE A 155 -5.98 -11.43 1.94
N ASP A 156 -7.08 -11.24 2.64
CA ASP A 156 -7.36 -11.93 3.90
C ASP A 156 -7.91 -13.34 3.60
N LEU A 157 -7.20 -14.37 4.07
CA LEU A 157 -7.50 -15.78 3.86
C LEU A 157 -7.02 -16.60 5.07
N PRO A 158 -7.72 -17.69 5.47
CA PRO A 158 -8.90 -18.27 4.82
C PRO A 158 -10.25 -17.71 5.31
N GLY A 159 -10.21 -16.84 6.32
CA GLY A 159 -11.37 -16.09 6.83
C GLY A 159 -11.70 -14.88 5.97
N HIS A 160 -12.59 -14.02 6.45
CA HIS A 160 -13.00 -12.80 5.74
C HIS A 160 -13.44 -13.06 4.27
N ALA A 161 -14.03 -14.23 4.05
CA ALA A 161 -14.24 -14.80 2.72
C ALA A 161 -15.68 -14.65 2.21
N SER A 162 -16.51 -13.80 2.83
CA SER A 162 -17.93 -13.67 2.42
C SER A 162 -18.08 -13.21 0.96
N THR A 163 -17.18 -12.36 0.47
CA THR A 163 -17.16 -11.95 -0.95
C THR A 163 -16.82 -13.10 -1.91
N ILE A 164 -15.88 -13.97 -1.50
CA ILE A 164 -15.56 -15.20 -2.25
C ILE A 164 -16.76 -16.15 -2.23
N ALA A 165 -17.45 -16.26 -1.08
CA ALA A 165 -18.64 -17.09 -0.91
C ALA A 165 -19.80 -16.68 -1.82
N VAL A 166 -20.00 -15.37 -2.03
CA VAL A 166 -21.00 -14.84 -2.97
C VAL A 166 -20.64 -15.20 -4.43
N ALA A 167 -19.36 -15.09 -4.80
CA ALA A 167 -18.92 -15.24 -6.18
C ALA A 167 -18.71 -16.71 -6.61
N TYR A 168 -18.14 -17.52 -5.71
CA TYR A 168 -17.69 -18.90 -5.93
C TYR A 168 -17.99 -19.78 -4.71
N PRO A 169 -19.28 -20.03 -4.40
CA PRO A 169 -19.71 -20.79 -3.21
C PRO A 169 -19.11 -22.19 -3.10
N GLU A 170 -18.71 -22.79 -4.22
CA GLU A 170 -18.07 -24.11 -4.29
C GLU A 170 -16.68 -24.17 -3.64
N LEU A 171 -16.09 -23.03 -3.26
CA LEU A 171 -14.78 -22.95 -2.60
C LEU A 171 -14.87 -22.94 -1.07
N LEU A 172 -16.08 -22.95 -0.49
CA LEU A 172 -16.32 -22.64 0.92
C LEU A 172 -16.60 -23.90 1.74
N SER A 173 -16.21 -23.87 3.01
CA SER A 173 -16.35 -25.01 3.95
C SER A 173 -17.80 -25.36 4.29
N ALA A 174 -18.73 -24.41 4.12
CA ALA A 174 -20.15 -24.58 4.43
C ALA A 174 -21.00 -24.45 3.16
N PRO A 175 -22.19 -25.09 3.11
CA PRO A 175 -23.14 -24.84 2.04
C PRO A 175 -23.75 -23.43 2.16
N GLY A 176 -24.07 -22.83 1.01
CA GLY A 176 -24.80 -21.56 0.93
C GLY A 176 -26.30 -21.70 1.25
N PRO A 177 -27.12 -20.70 0.91
CA PRO A 177 -26.81 -19.52 0.08
C PRO A 177 -25.97 -18.47 0.81
N TYR A 178 -25.18 -17.72 0.05
CA TYR A 178 -24.40 -16.58 0.54
C TYR A 178 -24.95 -15.27 0.01
N GLN A 179 -24.80 -14.21 0.79
CA GLN A 179 -25.20 -12.85 0.44
C GLN A 179 -24.06 -11.89 0.81
N MET A 180 -24.04 -10.74 0.15
CA MET A 180 -23.09 -9.67 0.48
C MET A 180 -23.27 -9.25 1.94
N GLU A 181 -22.17 -9.18 2.68
CA GLU A 181 -22.20 -8.71 4.05
C GLU A 181 -22.30 -7.18 4.08
N ARG A 182 -23.17 -6.67 4.95
CA ARG A 182 -23.46 -5.24 5.12
C ARG A 182 -23.16 -4.73 6.51
N HIS A 183 -22.76 -5.61 7.42
CA HIS A 183 -22.46 -5.31 8.81
C HIS A 183 -20.99 -5.59 9.15
N TRP A 184 -20.54 -4.93 10.20
CA TRP A 184 -19.26 -5.17 10.84
C TRP A 184 -19.33 -6.44 11.68
N GLY A 185 -18.23 -7.19 11.74
CA GLY A 185 -18.15 -8.36 12.60
C GLY A 185 -17.15 -9.39 12.11
N VAL A 186 -17.16 -10.54 12.78
CA VAL A 186 -16.46 -11.75 12.35
C VAL A 186 -17.48 -12.71 11.78
N HIS A 187 -17.28 -13.11 10.54
CA HIS A 187 -18.26 -13.86 9.77
C HIS A 187 -17.83 -15.30 9.57
N LYS A 188 -18.83 -16.18 9.35
CA LYS A 188 -18.61 -17.63 9.23
C LYS A 188 -17.97 -18.10 7.91
N PRO A 189 -18.23 -17.46 6.74
CA PRO A 189 -17.66 -17.93 5.49
C PRO A 189 -16.14 -18.03 5.55
N THR A 190 -15.65 -19.23 5.28
CA THR A 190 -14.24 -19.60 5.29
C THR A 190 -13.98 -20.53 4.12
N LEU A 191 -12.85 -20.35 3.46
CA LEU A 191 -12.42 -21.26 2.39
C LEU A 191 -12.28 -22.69 2.91
N ASP A 192 -12.60 -23.68 2.07
CA ASP A 192 -12.45 -25.11 2.40
C ASP A 192 -11.01 -25.59 2.18
N PRO A 193 -10.21 -25.78 3.25
CA PRO A 193 -8.84 -26.24 3.10
C PRO A 193 -8.74 -27.70 2.61
N SER A 194 -9.84 -28.46 2.59
CA SER A 194 -9.87 -29.83 2.05
C SER A 194 -10.15 -29.89 0.54
N ASN A 195 -10.48 -28.74 -0.07
CA ASN A 195 -10.83 -28.64 -1.48
C ASN A 195 -9.63 -28.16 -2.31
N ASP A 196 -9.08 -29.03 -3.15
CA ASP A 196 -7.93 -28.72 -4.02
C ASP A 196 -8.13 -27.48 -4.91
N LYS A 197 -9.39 -27.14 -5.25
CA LYS A 197 -9.71 -25.95 -6.06
C LYS A 197 -9.41 -24.64 -5.32
N VAL A 198 -9.40 -24.66 -3.98
CA VAL A 198 -9.04 -23.49 -3.18
C VAL A 198 -7.58 -23.11 -3.42
N TYR A 199 -6.69 -24.08 -3.49
CA TYR A 199 -5.28 -23.81 -3.76
C TYR A 199 -5.07 -23.26 -5.17
N GLN A 200 -5.78 -23.79 -6.16
CA GLN A 200 -5.76 -23.25 -7.54
C GLN A 200 -6.24 -21.79 -7.57
N PHE A 201 -7.32 -21.48 -6.86
CA PHE A 201 -7.83 -20.12 -6.70
C PHE A 201 -6.78 -19.20 -6.07
N VAL A 202 -6.19 -19.61 -4.95
CA VAL A 202 -5.18 -18.81 -4.24
C VAL A 202 -3.96 -18.58 -5.12
N ASP A 203 -3.44 -19.61 -5.79
CA ASP A 203 -2.28 -19.50 -6.68
C ASP A 203 -2.53 -18.54 -7.84
N SER A 204 -3.71 -18.62 -8.48
CA SER A 204 -4.08 -17.71 -9.56
C SER A 204 -4.19 -16.26 -9.07
N ILE A 205 -4.85 -16.04 -7.94
CA ILE A 205 -5.05 -14.69 -7.38
C ILE A 205 -3.72 -14.07 -6.92
N ILE A 206 -2.87 -14.84 -6.24
CA ILE A 206 -1.51 -14.40 -5.88
C ILE A 206 -0.71 -14.10 -7.15
N GLY A 207 -0.80 -14.95 -8.17
CA GLY A 207 -0.16 -14.76 -9.48
C GLY A 207 -0.52 -13.43 -10.15
N GLU A 208 -1.80 -13.07 -10.12
CA GLU A 208 -2.27 -11.77 -10.64
C GLU A 208 -1.71 -10.59 -9.84
N LEU A 209 -1.68 -10.69 -8.51
CA LEU A 209 -1.15 -9.61 -7.66
C LEU A 209 0.36 -9.45 -7.83
N VAL A 210 1.16 -10.51 -7.82
CA VAL A 210 2.63 -10.39 -7.95
C VAL A 210 3.05 -9.82 -9.31
N ALA A 211 2.19 -9.93 -10.34
CA ALA A 211 2.40 -9.28 -11.63
C ALA A 211 2.17 -7.76 -11.62
N ILE A 212 1.56 -7.23 -10.55
CA ILE A 212 1.24 -5.80 -10.36
C ILE A 212 2.11 -5.19 -9.25
N PHE A 213 2.29 -5.92 -8.16
CA PHE A 213 2.98 -5.47 -6.95
C PHE A 213 4.40 -6.04 -6.92
N PRO A 214 5.44 -5.23 -7.18
CA PRO A 214 6.82 -5.70 -7.26
C PRO A 214 7.48 -5.94 -5.88
N ASP A 215 6.76 -5.68 -4.79
CA ASP A 215 7.27 -5.89 -3.44
C ASP A 215 7.40 -7.40 -3.15
N PRO A 216 8.49 -7.85 -2.50
CA PRO A 216 8.66 -9.28 -2.18
C PRO A 216 7.67 -9.79 -1.13
N LEU A 217 6.92 -8.90 -0.46
CA LEU A 217 5.94 -9.26 0.55
C LEU A 217 4.51 -9.09 0.02
N LEU A 218 3.73 -10.14 0.22
CA LEU A 218 2.27 -10.12 0.11
C LEU A 218 1.72 -10.47 1.48
N ALA A 219 0.85 -9.62 2.01
CA ALA A 219 0.27 -9.84 3.33
C ALA A 219 -0.92 -10.80 3.24
N TYR A 220 -0.99 -11.71 4.20
CA TYR A 220 -2.19 -12.49 4.50
C TYR A 220 -2.37 -12.48 6.00
N ARG A 221 -3.62 -12.35 6.45
CA ARG A 221 -3.93 -12.37 7.88
C ARG A 221 -4.16 -13.80 8.34
N ARG A 222 -3.41 -14.24 9.35
CA ARG A 222 -3.79 -15.45 10.09
C ARG A 222 -4.90 -15.06 11.07
N GLY A 223 -6.13 -15.45 10.76
CA GLY A 223 -7.28 -15.37 11.67
C GLY A 223 -7.10 -16.19 12.93
#